data_AF-A0A6V7Y479-F1
#
_entry.id   AF-A0A6V7Y479-F1
#
_cell.length_a   1.000
_cell.length_b   1.000
_cell.length_c   1.000
_cell.angle_alpha   90.00
_cell.angle_beta   90.00
_cell.angle_gamma   90.00
#
_symmetry.space_group_name_H-M   'P 1'
#
loop_
_entity.id
_entity.type
_entity.pdbx_description
1 polymer ?
#
loop_
_entity_poly.entity_id
_entity_poly.type
_entity_poly.pdbx_seq_one_letter_code
_entity_poly.pdbx_strand_id
1 'polypeptide(L)'
;MNEYIRTWFLAISEIKAFCESQVTIIHDIVRYNYWKKMREIIYNEAVKKEIKECPICFNGFNKLEDIQITNCGHFFHWDCIKEWFYWSNTTNHKYCPLRCPQKLQIFMHPAVAQLNDELKRSGIVNVGYEEKYKLVHRGVN
;
A
#
# COMPACT_ATOMS: atom_id res chain seq x y z
N MET A 1 1.76 -0.90 52.09
CA MET A 1 2.24 -0.94 50.70
C MET A 1 2.86 0.43 50.40
N ASN A 2 4.16 0.47 50.10
CA ASN A 2 4.98 1.69 50.20
C ASN A 2 4.56 2.74 49.15
N GLU A 3 4.17 3.93 49.59
CA GLU A 3 3.73 5.06 48.77
C GLU A 3 4.78 5.47 47.72
N TYR A 4 6.06 5.19 48.03
CA TYR A 4 7.19 5.33 47.13
C TYR A 4 7.10 4.39 45.91
N ILE A 5 6.68 3.14 46.09
CA ILE A 5 6.53 2.19 44.96
C ILE A 5 5.41 2.64 44.03
N ARG A 6 4.33 3.23 44.58
CA ARG A 6 3.18 3.71 43.81
C ARG A 6 3.53 4.91 42.94
N THR A 7 4.32 5.85 43.45
CA THR A 7 4.77 7.03 42.69
C THR A 7 5.73 6.66 41.56
N TRP A 8 6.67 5.74 41.80
CA TRP A 8 7.55 5.22 40.75
C TRP A 8 6.78 4.47 39.65
N PHE A 9 5.80 3.65 40.02
CA PHE A 9 4.97 2.95 39.05
C PHE A 9 4.17 3.90 38.15
N LEU A 10 3.61 4.96 38.72
CA LEU A 10 2.90 6.00 37.97
C LEU A 10 3.84 6.73 37.00
N ALA A 11 5.02 7.17 37.45
CA ALA A 11 6.01 7.81 36.59
C ALA A 11 6.46 6.92 35.42
N ILE A 12 6.68 5.62 35.65
CA ILE A 12 7.01 4.65 34.60
C ILE A 12 5.84 4.49 33.61
N SER A 13 4.60 4.47 34.10
CA SER A 13 3.41 4.36 33.23
C SER A 13 3.22 5.58 32.33
N GLU A 14 3.51 6.79 32.84
CA GLU A 14 3.44 8.03 32.07
C GLU A 14 4.54 8.10 30.99
N ILE A 15 5.78 7.70 31.33
CA ILE A 15 6.89 7.60 30.37
C ILE A 15 6.54 6.60 29.26
N LYS A 16 5.95 5.45 29.62
CA LYS A 16 5.54 4.44 28.65
C LYS A 16 4.47 4.96 27.71
N ALA A 17 3.43 5.62 28.22
CA ALA A 17 2.37 6.21 27.40
C ALA A 17 2.89 7.32 26.46
N PHE A 18 3.83 8.15 26.93
CA PHE A 18 4.48 9.16 26.11
C PHE A 18 5.30 8.53 24.97
N CYS A 19 6.12 7.52 25.28
CA CYS A 19 6.88 6.78 24.27
C CYS A 19 5.96 6.09 23.25
N GLU A 20 4.86 5.47 23.70
CA GLU A 20 3.85 4.87 22.81
C GLU A 20 3.24 5.91 21.87
N SER A 21 2.90 7.11 22.37
CA SER A 21 2.36 8.20 21.55
C SER A 21 3.37 8.76 20.53
N GLN A 22 4.66 8.79 20.87
CA GLN A 22 5.69 9.22 19.92
C GLN A 22 5.94 8.16 18.84
N VAL A 23 5.87 6.87 19.21
CA VAL A 23 6.01 5.75 18.28
C VAL A 23 4.88 5.74 17.25
N THR A 24 3.64 6.06 17.63
CA THR A 24 2.52 6.14 16.67
C THR A 24 2.70 7.27 15.65
N ILE A 25 3.09 8.47 16.09
CA ILE A 25 3.37 9.60 15.19
C ILE A 25 4.49 9.26 14.20
N ILE A 26 5.57 8.64 14.68
CA ILE A 26 6.68 8.20 13.81
C ILE A 26 6.17 7.18 12.78
N HIS A 27 5.38 6.19 13.21
CA HIS A 27 4.77 5.22 12.30
C HIS A 27 3.91 5.87 11.23
N ASP A 28 3.09 6.87 11.60
CA ASP A 28 2.23 7.59 10.66
C ASP A 28 3.04 8.40 9.64
N ILE A 29 4.10 9.09 10.08
CA ILE A 29 5.00 9.86 9.20
C ILE A 29 5.72 8.92 8.23
N VAL A 30 6.29 7.83 8.74
CA VAL A 30 7.00 6.84 7.93
C VAL A 30 6.05 6.22 6.90
N ARG A 31 4.83 5.86 7.32
CA ARG A 31 3.78 5.35 6.43
C ARG A 31 3.40 6.38 5.38
N TYR A 32 3.08 7.61 5.77
CA TYR A 32 2.74 8.70 4.84
C TYR A 32 3.82 8.89 3.78
N ASN A 33 5.09 8.96 4.19
CA ASN A 33 6.22 9.12 3.28
C ASN A 33 6.38 7.92 2.36
N TYR A 34 6.20 6.70 2.86
CA TYR A 34 6.19 5.48 2.05
C TYR A 34 5.12 5.54 0.95
N TRP A 35 3.85 5.81 1.29
CA TRP A 35 2.75 5.88 0.32
C TRP A 35 2.93 7.04 -0.66
N LYS A 36 3.42 8.19 -0.20
CA LYS A 36 3.76 9.31 -1.07
C LYS A 36 4.82 8.91 -2.09
N LYS A 37 5.88 8.23 -1.66
CA LYS A 37 6.95 7.77 -2.57
C LYS A 37 6.48 6.69 -3.53
N MET A 38 5.69 5.75 -3.05
CA MET A 38 5.11 4.70 -3.88
C MET A 38 4.22 5.27 -4.99
N ARG A 39 3.30 6.18 -4.65
CA ARG A 39 2.45 6.87 -5.64
C ARG A 39 3.28 7.61 -6.69
N GLU A 40 4.31 8.34 -6.25
CA GLU A 40 5.22 9.04 -7.14
C GLU A 40 5.91 8.08 -8.13
N ILE A 41 6.43 6.94 -7.65
CA ILE A 41 7.08 5.92 -8.50
C ILE A 41 6.13 5.42 -9.58
N ILE A 42 4.91 5.03 -9.20
CA ILE A 42 3.95 4.44 -10.14
C ILE A 42 3.43 5.49 -11.12
N TYR A 43 3.11 6.69 -10.65
CA TYR A 43 2.67 7.79 -11.51
C TYR A 43 3.73 8.15 -12.55
N ASN A 44 5.01 8.26 -12.15
CA ASN A 44 6.08 8.57 -13.07
C ASN A 44 6.28 7.46 -14.12
N GLU A 45 6.04 6.19 -13.76
CA GLU A 45 6.06 5.09 -14.71
C GLU A 45 4.90 5.19 -15.73
N ALA A 46 3.70 5.62 -15.30
CA ALA A 46 2.58 5.87 -16.21
C ALA A 46 2.89 7.02 -17.18
N VAL A 47 3.43 8.14 -16.67
CA VAL A 47 3.86 9.29 -17.49
C VAL A 47 4.92 8.88 -18.50
N LYS A 48 5.93 8.11 -18.08
CA LYS A 48 6.99 7.59 -18.96
C LYS A 48 6.45 6.74 -20.11
N LYS A 49 5.36 6.02 -19.87
CA LYS A 49 4.65 5.20 -20.88
C LYS A 49 3.55 5.96 -21.62
N GLU A 50 3.42 7.27 -21.38
CA GLU A 50 2.37 8.12 -21.95
C GLU A 50 0.93 7.67 -21.63
N ILE A 51 0.75 6.92 -20.54
CA ILE A 51 -0.56 6.44 -20.09
C ILE A 51 -1.17 7.51 -19.18
N LYS A 52 -2.30 8.08 -19.60
CA LYS A 52 -2.88 9.27 -18.95
C LYS A 52 -4.13 9.01 -18.12
N GLU A 53 -4.86 7.94 -18.41
CA GLU A 53 -6.18 7.70 -17.83
C GLU A 53 -6.41 6.23 -17.48
N CYS A 54 -7.30 6.01 -16.51
CA CYS A 54 -7.73 4.68 -16.13
C CYS A 54 -8.76 4.16 -17.14
N PRO A 55 -8.56 2.99 -17.77
CA PRO A 55 -9.47 2.45 -18.78
C PRO A 55 -10.79 1.89 -18.20
N ILE A 56 -10.96 1.88 -16.87
CA ILE A 56 -12.21 1.45 -16.23
C ILE A 56 -13.16 2.64 -16.04
N CYS A 57 -12.65 3.76 -15.50
CA CYS A 57 -13.47 4.92 -15.16
C CYS A 57 -13.27 6.12 -16.11
N PHE A 58 -12.30 6.05 -17.03
CA PHE A 58 -11.92 7.10 -17.98
C PHE A 58 -11.46 8.42 -17.33
N ASN A 59 -11.16 8.41 -16.03
CA ASN A 59 -10.58 9.57 -15.34
C ASN A 59 -9.05 9.55 -15.48
N GLY A 60 -8.47 10.74 -15.59
CA GLY A 60 -7.03 10.94 -15.64
C GLY A 60 -6.32 10.50 -14.35
N PHE A 61 -5.09 10.02 -14.47
CA PHE A 61 -4.24 9.71 -13.34
C PHE A 61 -3.64 10.97 -12.71
N ASN A 62 -3.56 11.01 -11.38
CA ASN A 62 -2.82 12.04 -10.66
C ASN A 62 -1.83 11.48 -9.62
N LYS A 63 -0.90 12.33 -9.16
CA LYS A 63 0.19 11.96 -8.23
C LYS A 63 -0.29 11.60 -6.81
N LEU A 64 -1.52 11.98 -6.46
CA LEU A 64 -2.11 11.74 -5.14
C LEU A 64 -3.00 10.50 -5.12
N GLU A 65 -3.36 9.96 -6.29
CA GLU A 65 -4.14 8.76 -6.41
C GLU A 65 -3.29 7.51 -6.26
N ASP A 66 -3.92 6.46 -5.74
CA ASP A 66 -3.34 5.14 -5.74
C ASP A 66 -3.55 4.48 -7.10
N ILE A 67 -2.45 4.36 -7.84
CA ILE A 67 -2.41 3.68 -9.14
C ILE A 67 -1.81 2.30 -8.94
N GLN A 68 -2.43 1.30 -9.56
CA GLN A 68 -2.00 -0.08 -9.51
C GLN A 68 -1.53 -0.54 -10.89
N ILE A 69 -0.33 -1.11 -10.93
CA ILE A 69 0.19 -1.82 -12.11
C ILE A 69 -0.09 -3.30 -11.93
N THR A 70 -0.73 -3.93 -12.90
CA THR A 70 -0.97 -5.38 -12.89
C THR A 70 0.28 -6.14 -13.35
N ASN A 71 0.33 -7.45 -13.13
CA ASN A 71 1.39 -8.32 -13.67
C ASN A 71 1.57 -8.20 -15.20
N CYS A 72 0.51 -7.86 -15.93
CA CYS A 72 0.57 -7.60 -17.37
C CYS A 72 1.04 -6.19 -17.76
N GLY A 73 1.39 -5.35 -16.79
CA GLY A 73 1.96 -4.02 -17.01
C GLY A 73 0.93 -2.93 -17.32
N HIS A 74 -0.36 -3.21 -17.16
CA HIS A 74 -1.43 -2.22 -17.36
C HIS A 74 -1.74 -1.46 -16.07
N PHE A 75 -2.22 -0.23 -16.23
CA PHE A 75 -2.42 0.75 -15.16
C PHE A 75 -3.90 0.98 -14.92
N PHE A 76 -4.29 1.03 -13.65
CA PHE A 76 -5.65 1.30 -13.21
C PHE A 76 -5.60 2.08 -11.90
N HIS A 77 -6.66 2.84 -11.57
CA HIS A 77 -6.85 3.25 -10.19
C HIS A 77 -7.02 2.01 -9.32
N TRP A 78 -6.45 2.05 -8.12
CA TRP A 78 -6.53 0.94 -7.16
C TRP A 78 -7.98 0.53 -6.90
N ASP A 79 -8.87 1.49 -6.64
CA ASP A 79 -10.27 1.18 -6.32
C ASP A 79 -10.99 0.54 -7.51
N CYS A 80 -10.76 1.03 -8.74
CA CYS A 80 -11.35 0.46 -9.94
C CYS A 80 -10.91 -1.00 -10.17
N ILE A 81 -9.60 -1.29 -10.07
CA ILE A 81 -9.12 -2.67 -10.29
C ILE A 81 -9.45 -3.59 -9.12
N LYS A 82 -9.53 -3.04 -7.89
CA LYS A 82 -9.97 -3.77 -6.71
C LYS A 82 -11.41 -4.21 -6.86
N GLU A 83 -12.33 -3.30 -7.23
CA GLU A 83 -13.74 -3.65 -7.48
C GLU A 83 -13.88 -4.67 -8.61
N TRP A 84 -13.15 -4.48 -9.71
CA TRP A 84 -13.10 -5.46 -10.80
C TRP A 84 -12.67 -6.86 -10.32
N PHE A 85 -11.64 -6.91 -9.48
CA PHE A 85 -11.14 -8.16 -8.90
C PHE A 85 -12.14 -8.78 -7.91
N TYR A 86 -12.82 -7.99 -7.08
CA TYR A 86 -13.73 -8.48 -6.03
C TYR A 86 -15.12 -8.87 -6.52
N TRP A 87 -15.69 -8.17 -7.50
CA TRP A 87 -16.99 -8.51 -8.08
C TRP A 87 -16.97 -9.78 -8.96
N SER A 88 -15.87 -10.55 -8.93
CA SER A 88 -15.57 -11.67 -9.82
C SER A 88 -16.11 -13.05 -9.42
N ASN A 89 -17.17 -13.12 -8.61
CA ASN A 89 -17.78 -14.41 -8.21
C ASN A 89 -18.55 -15.12 -9.34
N THR A 90 -18.62 -14.56 -10.55
CA THR A 90 -19.56 -15.02 -11.60
C THR A 90 -18.93 -15.24 -12.98
N THR A 91 -17.61 -15.50 -13.06
CA THR A 91 -16.83 -15.90 -14.26
C THR A 91 -16.33 -14.72 -15.14
N ASN A 92 -15.06 -14.80 -15.56
CA ASN A 92 -14.29 -13.89 -16.45
C ASN A 92 -13.58 -12.63 -15.91
N HIS A 93 -13.80 -12.13 -14.69
CA HIS A 93 -12.96 -11.03 -14.16
C HIS A 93 -11.60 -11.48 -13.56
N LYS A 94 -11.19 -12.73 -13.83
CA LYS A 94 -9.82 -13.23 -13.54
C LYS A 94 -8.78 -12.72 -14.55
N TYR A 95 -9.20 -11.94 -15.55
CA TYR A 95 -8.36 -11.39 -16.59
C TYR A 95 -8.31 -9.87 -16.51
N CYS A 96 -7.24 -9.30 -17.07
CA CYS A 96 -7.07 -7.86 -17.15
C CYS A 96 -8.30 -7.21 -17.84
N PRO A 97 -8.83 -6.08 -17.33
CA PRO A 97 -9.95 -5.36 -17.97
C PRO A 97 -9.70 -4.98 -19.44
N LEU A 98 -8.43 -4.76 -19.82
CA LEU A 98 -8.02 -4.51 -21.20
C LEU A 98 -7.99 -5.78 -22.07
N ARG A 99 -8.47 -6.92 -21.55
CA ARG A 99 -8.56 -8.23 -22.23
C ARG A 99 -7.27 -8.72 -22.87
N CYS A 100 -6.12 -8.40 -22.28
CA CYS A 100 -4.86 -9.03 -22.64
C CYS A 100 -4.87 -10.51 -22.21
N PRO A 101 -4.06 -11.40 -22.82
CA PRO A 101 -4.09 -12.84 -22.57
C PRO A 101 -3.63 -13.27 -21.16
N GLN A 102 -3.19 -12.33 -20.33
CA GLN A 102 -2.69 -12.63 -18.99
C GLN A 102 -3.79 -12.63 -17.94
N LYS A 103 -3.72 -13.63 -17.04
CA LYS A 103 -4.53 -13.69 -15.83
C LYS A 103 -4.17 -12.51 -14.92
N LEU A 104 -5.18 -11.79 -14.45
CA LEU A 104 -5.04 -10.64 -13.57
C LEU A 104 -4.42 -11.06 -12.24
N GLN A 105 -3.27 -10.48 -11.94
CA GLN A 105 -2.67 -10.51 -10.61
C GLN A 105 -2.32 -9.09 -10.19
N ILE A 106 -2.72 -8.74 -8.97
CA ILE A 106 -2.28 -7.51 -8.33
C ILE A 106 -0.82 -7.72 -7.93
N PHE A 107 0.06 -6.92 -8.51
CA PHE A 107 1.50 -7.10 -8.42
C PHE A 107 2.17 -5.86 -7.85
N MET A 108 3.20 -6.03 -7.03
CA MET A 108 4.02 -4.92 -6.55
C MET A 108 5.09 -4.61 -7.60
N HIS A 109 5.02 -3.42 -8.21
CA HIS A 109 6.00 -3.00 -9.22
C HIS A 109 7.45 -3.11 -8.70
N PRO A 110 8.45 -3.49 -9.54
CA PRO A 110 9.80 -3.78 -9.06
C PRO A 110 10.48 -2.59 -8.37
N ALA A 111 10.24 -1.36 -8.84
CA ALA A 111 10.76 -0.17 -8.17
C ALA A 111 10.16 0.04 -6.76
N VAL A 112 8.91 -0.39 -6.52
CA VAL A 112 8.31 -0.37 -5.18
C VAL A 112 8.86 -1.51 -4.32
N ALA A 113 9.15 -2.67 -4.92
CA ALA A 113 9.84 -3.76 -4.24
C ALA A 113 11.25 -3.33 -3.77
N GLN A 114 11.99 -2.62 -4.61
CA GLN A 114 13.29 -2.07 -4.26
C GLN A 114 13.20 -1.07 -3.10
N LEU A 115 12.23 -0.15 -3.12
CA LEU A 115 11.97 0.77 -2.01
C LEU A 115 11.72 0.01 -0.70
N ASN A 116 10.93 -1.07 -0.75
CA ASN A 116 10.70 -1.91 0.42
C ASN A 116 11.99 -2.57 0.93
N ASP A 117 12.88 -3.01 0.06
CA ASP A 117 14.14 -3.62 0.47
C ASP A 117 15.12 -2.60 1.04
N GLU A 118 15.15 -1.38 0.51
CA GLU A 118 15.91 -0.27 1.09
C GLU A 118 15.44 0.09 2.49
N LEU A 119 14.13 0.20 2.70
CA LEU A 119 13.55 0.48 4.02
C LEU A 119 13.85 -0.64 5.02
N LYS A 120 13.74 -1.91 4.60
CA LYS A 120 14.12 -3.07 5.44
C LYS A 120 15.59 -3.01 5.85
N ARG A 121 16.51 -2.66 4.94
CA ARG A 121 17.94 -2.50 5.27
C ARG A 121 18.18 -1.38 6.27
N SER A 122 17.35 -0.34 6.26
CA SER A 122 17.38 0.75 7.25
C SER A 122 16.67 0.41 8.58
N GLY A 123 16.26 -0.85 8.78
CA GLY A 123 15.54 -1.28 10.00
C GLY A 123 14.07 -0.88 10.03
N ILE A 124 13.54 -0.29 8.95
CA ILE A 124 12.15 0.12 8.81
C ILE A 124 11.36 -1.04 8.19
N VAL A 125 10.57 -1.73 9.00
CA VAL A 125 9.78 -2.90 8.58
C VAL A 125 8.27 -2.61 8.65
N ASN A 126 7.47 -3.38 7.89
CA ASN A 126 6.00 -3.36 7.92
C ASN A 126 5.32 -2.04 7.51
N VAL A 127 6.03 -1.13 6.83
CA VAL A 127 5.52 0.18 6.42
C VAL A 127 4.49 0.15 5.28
N GLY A 128 4.62 -0.83 4.36
CA GLY A 128 3.78 -0.95 3.18
C GLY A 128 2.76 -2.08 3.20
N TYR A 129 2.77 -2.91 4.25
CA TYR A 129 1.89 -4.09 4.34
C TYR A 129 0.54 -3.73 4.95
N GLU A 130 -0.16 -2.78 4.31
CA GLU A 130 -1.57 -2.52 4.60
C GLU A 130 -2.44 -3.75 4.27
N GLU A 131 -3.59 -3.84 4.93
CA GLU A 131 -4.66 -4.80 4.61
C GLU A 131 -4.99 -4.83 3.11
N LYS A 132 -4.78 -3.71 2.41
CA LYS A 132 -4.83 -3.51 0.96
C LYS A 132 -4.16 -4.63 0.15
N TYR A 133 -3.01 -5.15 0.60
CA TYR A 133 -2.28 -6.25 -0.07
C TYR A 133 -2.46 -7.63 0.59
N LYS A 134 -2.96 -7.70 1.83
CA LYS A 134 -3.39 -8.97 2.47
C LYS A 134 -4.61 -9.58 1.77
N LEU A 135 -5.42 -8.71 1.19
CA LEU A 135 -6.63 -8.97 0.43
C LEU A 135 -6.40 -9.72 -0.89
N VAL A 136 -5.20 -9.60 -1.48
CA VAL A 136 -4.78 -10.31 -2.71
C VAL A 136 -4.51 -11.80 -2.45
N HIS A 137 -4.14 -12.17 -1.23
CA HIS A 137 -3.80 -13.55 -0.85
C HIS A 137 -4.99 -14.37 -0.33
N ARG A 138 -6.18 -13.78 -0.17
CA ARG A 138 -7.39 -14.51 0.27
C ARG A 138 -8.25 -15.06 -0.87
N GLY A 139 -7.91 -14.76 -2.13
CA GLY A 139 -8.60 -15.26 -3.33
C GLY A 139 -7.87 -16.40 -4.05
N VAL A 140 -6.84 -16.98 -3.43
CA VAL A 140 -6.11 -18.14 -3.93
C VAL A 140 -6.36 -19.31 -2.99
N ASN A 141 -7.58 -19.85 -3.03
CA ASN A 141 -7.91 -21.22 -2.65
C ASN A 141 -8.82 -21.79 -3.73
#